data_AF-A0A1J4YY52-F1
#
_entry.id   AF-A0A1J4YY52-F1
#
_cell.length_a   1.000
_cell.length_b   1.000
_cell.length_c   1.000
_cell.angle_alpha   90.00
_cell.angle_beta   90.00
_cell.angle_gamma   90.00
#
_symmetry.space_group_name_H-M   'P 1'
#
loop_
_entity.id
_entity.type
_entity.pdbx_description
1 polymer ?
#
loop_
_entity_poly.entity_id
_entity_poly.type
_entity_poly.pdbx_seq_one_letter_code
_entity_poly.pdbx_strand_id
1 'polypeptide(L)' 'MKPVQIKAALILTGRSQIDIANDLGVHVSRVNEVINNRSANKRIRIAIAKIVEKDVKAIWPDEAYRRPNGRIIEPARAAA' A
#
# COMPACT_ATOMS: atom_id res chain seq x y z
N MET A 1 -0.68 4.13 -7.06
CA MET A 1 -0.50 2.86 -7.80
C MET A 1 -1.70 1.96 -7.53
N LYS A 2 -2.22 1.23 -8.54
CA LYS A 2 -3.40 0.36 -8.36
C LYS A 2 -3.01 -0.93 -7.60
N PRO A 3 -3.92 -1.56 -6.82
CA PRO A 3 -3.63 -2.79 -6.07
C PRO A 3 -3.02 -3.91 -6.93
N VAL A 4 -3.53 -4.10 -8.15
CA VAL A 4 -3.02 -5.10 -9.10
C VAL A 4 -1.57 -4.84 -9.50
N GLN A 5 -1.18 -3.57 -9.66
CA GLN A 5 0.20 -3.19 -10.00
C GLN A 5 1.14 -3.46 -8.83
N ILE A 6 0.69 -3.23 -7.59
CA ILE A 6 1.49 -3.53 -6.39
C ILE A 6 1.74 -5.03 -6.32
N LYS A 7 0.71 -5.87 -6.54
CA LYS A 7 0.86 -7.33 -6.58
C LYS A 7 1.82 -7.78 -7.67
N ALA A 8 1.69 -7.22 -8.88
CA ALA A 8 2.61 -7.52 -9.98
C ALA A 8 4.06 -7.13 -9.64
N ALA A 9 4.29 -5.95 -9.06
CA ALA A 9 5.62 -5.52 -8.65
C ALA A 9 6.23 -6.44 -7.58
N LEU A 10 5.45 -6.88 -6.60
CA LEU A 10 5.90 -7.87 -5.61
C LEU A 10 6.33 -9.17 -6.29
N ILE A 11 5.54 -9.68 -7.23
CA ILE A 11 5.87 -10.88 -8.00
C ILE A 11 7.18 -10.70 -8.78
N LEU A 12 7.38 -9.55 -9.44
CA LEU A 12 8.62 -9.26 -10.18
C LEU A 12 9.85 -9.18 -9.26
N THR A 13 9.67 -8.83 -7.99
CA THR A 13 10.75 -8.85 -6.97
C THR A 13 10.96 -10.21 -6.31
N GLY A 14 10.20 -11.23 -6.71
CA GLY A 14 10.24 -12.56 -6.09
C GLY A 14 9.67 -12.60 -4.67
N ARG A 15 8.92 -11.57 -4.25
CA ARG A 15 8.32 -11.49 -2.91
C ARG A 15 6.81 -11.70 -2.99
N SER A 16 6.28 -12.44 -2.01
CA SER A 16 4.84 -12.65 -1.85
C SER A 16 4.28 -11.84 -0.68
N GLN A 17 2.95 -11.73 -0.61
CA GLN A 17 2.28 -11.13 0.56
C GLN A 17 2.51 -11.94 1.84
N ILE A 18 2.72 -13.25 1.70
CA ILE A 18 2.99 -14.17 2.81
C ILE A 18 4.37 -13.86 3.40
N ASP A 19 5.37 -13.64 2.55
CA ASP A 19 6.73 -13.31 3.02
C ASP A 19 6.73 -11.99 3.80
N ILE A 20 6.02 -10.98 3.28
CA ILE A 20 5.87 -9.68 3.96
C ILE A 20 5.14 -9.84 5.30
N ALA A 21 4.12 -10.71 5.35
CA ALA A 21 3.36 -10.97 6.56
C ALA A 21 4.24 -11.66 7.63
N ASN A 22 5.02 -12.66 7.23
CA ASN A 22 5.97 -13.37 8.08
C ASN A 22 7.07 -12.44 8.60
N ASP A 23 7.69 -11.65 7.71
CA ASP A 23 8.76 -10.70 8.06
C ASP A 23 8.30 -9.65 9.10
N LEU A 24 7.01 -9.29 9.07
CA LEU A 24 6.44 -8.28 9.97
C LEU A 24 5.71 -8.86 11.18
N GLY A 25 5.53 -10.18 11.25
CA GLY A 25 4.74 -10.86 12.28
C GLY A 25 3.26 -10.46 12.27
N VAL A 26 2.67 -10.31 11.08
CA VAL A 26 1.26 -9.93 10.90
C VAL A 26 0.50 -10.97 10.09
N HIS A 27 -0.83 -10.95 10.14
CA HIS A 27 -1.64 -11.82 9.29
C HIS A 27 -1.64 -11.36 7.83
N VAL A 28 -1.64 -12.29 6.88
CA VAL A 28 -1.63 -12.02 5.43
C VAL A 28 -2.82 -11.13 5.01
N SER A 29 -3.99 -11.31 5.62
CA SER A 29 -5.17 -10.45 5.41
C SER A 29 -4.84 -8.97 5.63
N ARG A 30 -4.00 -8.65 6.62
CA ARG A 30 -3.63 -7.27 6.94
C ARG A 30 -2.78 -6.65 5.84
N VAL A 31 -1.90 -7.45 5.22
CA VAL A 31 -1.13 -7.03 4.04
C VAL A 31 -2.06 -6.80 2.86
N ASN A 32 -3.00 -7.71 2.61
CA ASN A 32 -3.99 -7.57 1.56
C ASN A 32 -4.89 -6.33 1.78
N GLU A 33 -5.31 -6.02 3.01
CA GLU A 33 -6.05 -4.78 3.32
C GLU A 33 -5.26 -3.52 2.97
N VAL A 34 -3.95 -3.50 3.24
CA VAL A 34 -3.08 -2.35 2.90
C VAL A 34 -2.93 -2.21 1.39
N ILE A 35 -2.70 -3.32 0.67
CA ILE A 35 -2.60 -3.32 -0.80
C ILE A 35 -3.89 -2.80 -1.44
N ASN A 36 -5.05 -3.14 -0.89
CA ASN A 36 -6.36 -2.66 -1.37
C ASN A 36 -6.78 -1.30 -0.76
N ASN A 37 -5.86 -0.59 -0.10
CA ASN A 37 -6.11 0.71 0.54
C ASN A 37 -7.27 0.72 1.57
N ARG A 38 -7.61 -0.45 2.13
CA ARG A 38 -8.57 -0.59 3.24
C ARG A 38 -7.94 -0.29 4.60
N SER A 39 -6.60 -0.39 4.69
CA SER A 39 -5.84 -0.06 5.89
C SER A 39 -4.64 0.85 5.58
N ALA A 40 -4.31 1.73 6.53
CA ALA A 40 -3.18 2.66 6.47
C ALA A 40 -2.01 2.24 7.37
N ASN A 41 -1.83 0.93 7.58
CA ASN A 41 -0.74 0.43 8.43
C ASN A 41 0.63 0.82 7.86
N LYS A 42 1.27 1.80 8.51
CA LYS A 42 2.56 2.38 8.09
C LYS A 42 3.66 1.34 7.95
N ARG A 43 3.75 0.37 8.86
CA ARG A 43 4.80 -0.67 8.85
C ARG A 43 4.75 -1.49 7.57
N ILE A 44 3.56 -1.92 7.18
CA ILE A 44 3.34 -2.71 5.96
C ILE A 44 3.60 -1.87 4.70
N ARG A 45 3.14 -0.61 4.67
CA ARG A 45 3.38 0.30 3.54
C ARG A 45 4.86 0.54 3.31
N ILE A 46 5.61 0.84 4.37
CA ILE A 46 7.06 1.04 4.31
C ILE A 46 7.76 -0.24 3.83
N ALA A 47 7.35 -1.41 4.31
CA ALA A 47 7.93 -2.67 3.86
C ALA A 47 7.70 -2.92 2.36
N ILE A 48 6.46 -2.76 1.88
CA ILE A 48 6.14 -2.89 0.45
C ILE A 48 6.88 -1.83 -0.38
N ALA A 49 6.95 -0.59 0.10
CA ALA A 49 7.67 0.50 -0.58
C ALA A 49 9.16 0.19 -0.76
N LYS A 50 9.80 -0.36 0.27
CA LYS A 50 11.19 -0.83 0.19
C LYS A 50 11.36 -1.95 -0.81
N ILE A 51 10.47 -2.95 -0.80
CA ILE A 51 10.54 -4.09 -1.73
C ILE A 51 10.35 -3.66 -3.18
N VAL A 52 9.41 -2.76 -3.44
CA VAL A 52 9.09 -2.27 -4.79
C VAL A 52 10.02 -1.12 -5.23
N GLU A 53 10.97 -0.73 -4.38
CA GLU A 53 11.93 0.36 -4.61
C GLU A 53 11.25 1.68 -5.03
N LYS A 54 10.13 2.00 -4.39
CA LYS A 54 9.37 3.24 -4.62
C LYS A 54 9.03 3.90 -3.31
N ASP A 55 8.92 5.23 -3.33
CA ASP A 55 8.45 5.96 -2.16
C ASP A 55 7.00 5.60 -1.81
N VAL A 56 6.67 5.60 -0.51
CA VAL A 56 5.31 5.30 -0.02
C VAL A 56 4.28 6.22 -0.67
N LYS A 57 4.58 7.51 -0.88
CA LYS A 57 3.67 8.47 -1.52
C LYS A 57 3.49 8.20 -3.02
N ALA A 58 4.48 7.60 -3.68
CA ALA A 58 4.35 7.19 -5.08
C ALA A 58 3.43 5.96 -5.22
N ILE A 59 3.46 5.05 -4.25
CA ILE A 59 2.59 3.86 -4.25
C ILE A 59 1.18 4.21 -3.78
N TRP A 60 1.03 4.95 -2.68
CA TRP A 60 -0.24 5.39 -2.10
C TRP A 60 -0.35 6.92 -2.07
N PRO A 61 -0.67 7.56 -3.20
CA PRO A 61 -0.85 9.02 -3.25
C PRO A 61 -2.07 9.50 -2.43
N ASP A 62 -3.08 8.64 -2.27
CA ASP A 62 -4.31 8.93 -1.52
C ASP A 62 -4.09 9.17 -0.01
N GLU A 63 -2.90 8.92 0.52
CA GLU A 63 -2.57 9.24 1.92
C GLU A 63 -2.53 10.77 2.15
N ALA A 64 -2.35 11.59 1.11
CA ALA A 64 -2.58 13.03 1.19
C ALA A 64 -4.06 13.39 1.42
N TYR A 65 -4.96 12.47 1.12
CA TYR A 65 -6.40 12.71 1.04
C TYR A 65 -7.21 11.98 2.12
N ARG A 66 -6.61 11.18 2.99
CA ARG A 66 -7.34 10.55 4.11
C ARG A 66 -7.06 11.28 5.41
N ARG A 67 -8.08 11.96 5.95
CA ARG A 67 -7.97 12.61 7.27
C ARG A 67 -7.87 11.56 8.38
N PRO A 68 -7.30 11.90 9.55
CA PRO A 68 -7.23 11.01 10.72
C PRO A 68 -8.59 10.46 11.20
N ASN A 69 -9.70 11.12 10.83
CA ASN A 69 -11.07 10.74 11.17
C ASN A 69 -11.73 9.79 10.14
N GLY A 70 -10.97 9.25 9.18
CA GLY A 70 -11.47 8.30 8.18
C GLY A 70 -12.25 8.93 7.02
N ARG A 71 -12.44 10.26 6.98
CA ARG A 71 -13.03 10.92 5.81
C ARG A 71 -12.02 10.98 4.66
N ILE A 72 -12.43 10.45 3.51
CA ILE A 72 -11.73 10.62 2.24
C ILE A 72 -12.04 12.05 1.76
N ILE A 73 -11.01 12.87 1.61
CA ILE A 73 -11.06 14.13 0.88
C ILE A 73 -11.04 13.68 -0.58
N GLU A 74 -12.13 13.85 -1.34
CA GLU A 74 -12.03 13.61 -2.78
C GLU A 74 -10.89 14.51 -3.32
N PRO A 75 -9.93 13.97 -4.09
CA PRO A 75 -9.05 14.85 -4.83
C PRO A 75 -9.96 15.64 -5.76
N ALA A 76 -10.13 16.93 -5.47
CA ALA A 76 -10.83 17.85 -6.34
C ALA A 76 -10.27 17.62 -7.73
N ARG A 77 -11.08 16.98 -8.59
CA ARG A 77 -10.94 16.95 -10.05
C ARG A 77 -9.47 17.01 -10.46
N ALA A 78 -8.76 15.88 -10.45
CA ALA A 78 -7.45 15.82 -11.09
C ALA A 78 -7.67 16.29 -12.55
N ALA A 79 -7.25 17.52 -12.78
CA ALA A 79 -7.42 18.28 -13.98
C ALA A 79 -6.67 17.57 -15.12
N ALA A 80 -7.43 16.93 -16.01
CA ALA A 80 -7.22 16.80 -17.44
C ALA A 80 -8.41 16.05 -18.05
#